data_AF-A0A0H4CUV1-F1
#
_entry.id   AF-A0A0H4CUV1-F1
#
_cell.length_a   1.000
_cell.length_b   1.000
_cell.length_c   1.000
_cell.angle_alpha   90.00
_cell.angle_beta   90.00
_cell.angle_gamma   90.00
#
_symmetry.space_group_name_H-M   'P 1'
#
loop_
_entity.id
_entity.type
_entity.pdbx_description
1 polymer ?
#
loop_
_entity_poly.entity_id
_entity_poly.type
_entity_poly.pdbx_seq_one_letter_code
_entity_poly.pdbx_strand_id
1 'polypeptide(L)'
;IPWSDIPLVVQQQTTPWPADFGPAIAGVSSFGISGTNAHVVLTDPPERSTSTGREVGSSCKSYLLPISAHTAEALDAMARAYQERVLHDNGHDVAFHDICYTASARRTHHDFRLSMLARSCEDINEQLDAGLKHETRRGVAAGRKVPDLERKVVFVCPGQGSQWLGMARRLVDEERIFREAIERCAEALSRYADWSLLDE
;
A
#
# COMPACT_ATOMS: atom_id res chain seq x y z
N ILE A 1 -5.47 49.62 -13.66
CA ILE A 1 -6.24 48.67 -14.50
C ILE A 1 -7.71 48.97 -14.26
N PRO A 2 -8.54 49.20 -15.30
CA PRO A 2 -9.97 49.46 -15.16
C PRO A 2 -10.71 48.15 -14.84
N TRP A 3 -10.64 47.71 -13.58
CA TRP A 3 -11.19 46.43 -13.14
C TRP A 3 -12.70 46.28 -13.33
N SER A 4 -13.44 47.40 -13.38
CA SER A 4 -14.89 47.43 -13.63
C SER A 4 -15.28 47.04 -15.05
N ASP A 5 -14.34 47.12 -16.00
CA ASP A 5 -14.61 47.02 -17.43
C ASP A 5 -14.10 45.70 -18.02
N ILE A 6 -13.51 44.84 -17.18
CA ILE A 6 -12.94 43.55 -17.58
C ILE A 6 -13.55 42.43 -16.72
N PRO A 7 -13.84 41.25 -17.30
CA PRO A 7 -14.43 40.13 -16.58
C PRO A 7 -13.39 39.37 -15.74
N LEU A 8 -12.54 40.09 -15.01
CA LEU A 8 -11.47 39.56 -14.17
C LEU A 8 -11.69 39.97 -12.72
N VAL A 9 -11.63 38.99 -11.82
CA VAL A 9 -11.76 39.20 -10.37
C VAL A 9 -10.50 38.68 -9.68
N VAL A 10 -9.90 39.50 -8.82
CA VAL A 10 -8.79 39.07 -7.96
C VAL A 10 -9.36 38.34 -6.75
N GLN A 11 -9.01 37.06 -6.61
CA GLN A 11 -9.45 36.23 -5.48
C GLN A 11 -8.78 36.70 -4.18
N GLN A 12 -9.59 37.01 -3.16
CA GLN A 12 -9.12 37.43 -1.83
C GLN A 12 -9.29 36.35 -0.76
N GLN A 13 -10.07 35.31 -1.06
CA GLN A 13 -10.37 34.18 -0.19
C GLN A 13 -10.54 32.92 -1.06
N THR A 14 -10.40 31.75 -0.47
CA THR A 14 -10.65 30.48 -1.16
C THR A 14 -12.13 30.39 -1.53
N THR A 15 -12.42 30.21 -2.82
CA THR A 15 -13.76 30.03 -3.35
C THR A 15 -13.84 28.75 -4.18
N PRO A 16 -15.02 28.12 -4.32
CA PRO A 16 -15.21 26.97 -5.18
C PRO A 16 -14.85 27.30 -6.64
N TRP A 17 -14.31 26.33 -7.37
CA TRP A 17 -14.08 26.50 -8.81
C TRP A 17 -15.44 26.63 -9.53
N PRO A 18 -15.62 27.60 -10.45
CA PRO A 18 -16.89 27.75 -11.17
C PRO A 18 -17.23 26.50 -11.99
N ALA A 19 -18.34 25.83 -11.64
CA ALA A 19 -18.76 24.58 -12.27
C ALA A 19 -19.48 24.77 -13.63
N ASP A 20 -19.91 25.99 -13.93
CA ASP A 20 -20.81 26.29 -15.05
C ASP A 20 -20.15 26.24 -16.44
N PHE A 21 -18.82 26.09 -16.50
CA PHE A 21 -18.03 26.25 -17.73
C PHE A 21 -17.42 24.94 -18.25
N GLY A 22 -17.86 23.78 -17.76
CA GLY A 22 -17.29 22.48 -18.13
C GLY A 22 -16.03 22.15 -17.31
N PRO A 23 -15.04 21.44 -17.89
CA PRO A 23 -13.79 21.12 -17.19
C PRO A 23 -13.12 22.39 -16.66
N ALA A 24 -12.53 22.32 -15.47
CA ALA A 24 -11.72 23.42 -14.97
C ALA A 24 -10.57 23.68 -15.94
N ILE A 25 -10.43 24.92 -16.41
CA ILE A 25 -9.33 25.35 -17.29
C ILE A 25 -8.64 26.55 -16.64
N ALA A 26 -7.32 26.47 -16.50
CA ALA A 26 -6.51 27.51 -15.86
C ALA A 26 -5.34 27.92 -16.76
N GLY A 27 -5.06 29.22 -16.83
CA GLY A 27 -3.86 29.74 -17.50
C GLY A 27 -2.77 30.12 -16.49
N VAL A 28 -1.54 29.70 -16.74
CA VAL A 28 -0.35 30.11 -15.97
C VAL A 28 0.59 30.85 -16.91
N SER A 29 0.85 32.12 -16.64
CA SER A 29 1.77 32.97 -17.41
C SER A 29 3.05 33.25 -16.62
N SER A 30 4.20 33.24 -17.30
CA SER A 30 5.50 33.64 -16.75
C SER A 30 6.22 34.56 -17.74
N PHE A 31 6.69 35.70 -17.25
CA PHE A 31 7.36 36.73 -18.04
C PHE A 31 8.76 36.98 -17.46
N GLY A 32 9.79 36.51 -18.16
CA GLY A 32 11.18 36.62 -17.74
C GLY A 32 11.75 38.00 -18.05
N ILE A 33 12.64 38.50 -17.18
CA ILE A 33 13.30 39.81 -17.35
C ILE A 33 14.15 39.89 -18.63
N SER A 34 14.62 38.75 -19.14
CA SER A 34 15.34 38.64 -20.42
C SER A 34 14.44 38.82 -21.66
N GLY A 35 13.13 38.92 -21.47
CA GLY A 35 12.13 39.00 -22.55
C GLY A 35 11.54 37.66 -22.97
N THR A 36 11.92 36.55 -22.33
CA THR A 36 11.33 35.23 -22.62
C THR A 36 10.00 35.08 -21.89
N ASN A 37 8.93 34.81 -22.65
CA ASN A 37 7.58 34.64 -22.12
C ASN A 37 7.10 33.20 -22.34
N ALA A 38 6.41 32.64 -21.34
CA ALA A 38 5.79 31.34 -21.42
C ALA A 38 4.35 31.40 -20.89
N HIS A 39 3.44 30.66 -21.52
CA HIS A 39 2.06 30.52 -21.08
C HIS A 39 1.66 29.04 -21.19
N VAL A 40 1.04 28.52 -20.14
CA VAL A 40 0.56 27.13 -20.07
C VAL A 40 -0.93 27.15 -19.76
N VAL A 41 -1.69 26.33 -20.48
CA VAL A 41 -3.10 26.07 -20.20
C VAL A 41 -3.21 24.69 -19.55
N LEU A 42 -3.81 24.64 -18.37
CA LEU A 42 -4.06 23.43 -17.59
C LEU A 42 -5.55 23.09 -17.65
N THR A 43 -5.87 21.81 -17.56
CA THR A 43 -7.24 21.35 -17.39
C THR A 43 -7.31 20.19 -16.41
N ASP A 44 -8.52 19.83 -16.00
CA ASP A 44 -8.77 18.67 -15.14
C ASP A 44 -8.12 17.40 -15.71
N PRO A 45 -7.64 16.50 -14.83
CA PRO A 45 -7.24 15.18 -15.28
C PRO A 45 -8.43 14.46 -15.90
N PRO A 46 -8.20 13.52 -16.84
CA PRO A 46 -9.28 12.71 -17.39
C PRO A 46 -10.02 11.98 -16.26
N GLU A 47 -11.34 11.88 -16.38
CA GLU A 47 -12.17 11.15 -15.43
C GLU A 47 -11.61 9.73 -15.26
N ARG A 48 -11.20 9.41 -14.03
CA ARG A 48 -10.88 8.03 -13.70
C ARG A 48 -12.21 7.31 -13.50
N SER A 49 -12.46 6.28 -14.31
CA SER A 49 -13.46 5.29 -13.96
C SER A 49 -13.08 4.77 -12.57
N THR A 50 -13.84 5.14 -11.55
CA THR A 50 -13.75 4.49 -10.26
C THR A 50 -14.08 3.04 -10.57
N SER A 51 -13.10 2.15 -10.45
CA SER A 51 -13.38 0.72 -10.59
C SER A 51 -14.36 0.40 -9.47
N THR A 52 -15.64 0.33 -9.80
CA THR A 52 -16.72 -0.04 -8.87
C THR A 52 -16.34 -1.36 -8.24
N GLY A 53 -16.02 -1.33 -6.96
CA GLY A 53 -15.74 -2.52 -6.16
C GLY A 53 -14.65 -3.41 -6.74
N ARG A 54 -13.38 -3.12 -6.43
CA ARG A 54 -12.63 -4.24 -5.86
C ARG A 54 -13.37 -4.57 -4.58
N GLU A 55 -14.30 -5.52 -4.66
CA GLU A 55 -14.65 -6.30 -3.49
C GLU A 55 -13.32 -6.84 -3.01
N VAL A 56 -12.75 -6.17 -2.01
CA VAL A 56 -11.73 -6.76 -1.18
C VAL A 56 -12.50 -7.89 -0.52
N GLY A 57 -12.52 -9.05 -1.19
CA GLY A 57 -13.29 -10.20 -0.75
C GLY A 57 -13.07 -10.37 0.74
N SER A 58 -14.18 -10.48 1.46
CA SER A 58 -14.30 -10.56 2.92
C SER A 58 -13.68 -11.87 3.46
N SER A 59 -12.43 -12.13 3.08
CA SER A 59 -11.54 -13.01 3.80
C SER A 59 -10.63 -12.14 4.66
N CYS A 60 -10.21 -12.66 5.79
CA CYS A 60 -9.44 -11.97 6.81
C CYS A 60 -8.03 -11.61 6.28
N LYS A 61 -7.93 -10.58 5.43
CA LYS A 61 -6.69 -10.20 4.74
C LYS A 61 -5.78 -9.47 5.70
N SER A 62 -4.65 -10.09 6.00
CA SER A 62 -3.58 -9.40 6.70
C SER A 62 -2.82 -8.53 5.68
N TYR A 63 -2.67 -7.25 5.98
CA TYR A 63 -1.93 -6.29 5.17
C TYR A 63 -0.53 -6.10 5.71
N LEU A 64 0.43 -5.92 4.82
CA LEU A 64 1.79 -5.55 5.16
C LEU A 64 1.98 -4.05 4.90
N LEU A 65 2.38 -3.30 5.92
CA LEU A 65 2.83 -1.92 5.80
C LEU A 65 4.36 -1.87 5.92
N PRO A 66 5.09 -1.84 4.79
CA PRO A 66 6.52 -1.57 4.80
C PRO A 66 6.77 -0.06 4.74
N ILE A 67 7.56 0.46 5.66
CA ILE A 67 8.09 1.82 5.61
C ILE A 67 9.61 1.78 5.66
N SER A 68 10.25 2.77 5.05
CA SER A 68 11.71 2.83 5.01
C SER A 68 12.24 4.25 4.92
N ALA A 69 13.44 4.47 5.44
CA ALA A 69 14.12 5.75 5.40
C ALA A 69 15.65 5.60 5.29
N HIS A 70 16.33 6.72 5.04
CA HIS A 70 17.79 6.78 4.99
C HIS A 70 18.47 6.81 6.36
N THR A 71 17.74 7.19 7.41
CA THR A 71 18.22 7.21 8.81
C THR A 71 17.16 6.62 9.75
N ALA A 72 17.55 6.28 10.99
CA ALA A 72 16.64 5.76 11.99
C ALA A 72 15.61 6.83 12.43
N GLU A 73 16.05 8.07 12.61
CA GLU A 73 15.20 9.18 13.05
C GLU A 73 14.14 9.52 11.98
N ALA A 74 14.52 9.44 10.70
CA ALA A 74 13.60 9.61 9.60
C ALA A 74 12.60 8.46 9.48
N LEU A 75 12.97 7.24 9.91
CA LEU A 75 12.06 6.10 9.98
C LEU A 75 11.00 6.32 11.06
N ASP A 76 11.40 6.80 12.24
CA ASP A 76 10.48 7.13 13.32
C ASP A 76 9.53 8.28 12.95
N ALA A 77 10.07 9.33 12.31
CA ALA A 77 9.24 10.42 11.79
C ALA A 77 8.22 9.91 10.75
N MET A 78 8.64 8.99 9.88
CA MET A 78 7.74 8.35 8.91
C MET A 78 6.66 7.52 9.61
N ALA A 79 7.02 6.72 10.62
CA ALA A 79 6.04 5.93 11.38
C ALA A 79 4.98 6.82 12.04
N ARG A 80 5.37 7.96 12.64
CA ARG A 80 4.43 8.95 13.20
C ARG A 80 3.51 9.56 12.14
N ALA A 81 4.06 9.93 10.98
CA ALA A 81 3.26 10.47 9.88
C ALA A 81 2.23 9.47 9.35
N TYR A 82 2.56 8.17 9.30
CA TYR A 82 1.59 7.12 8.96
C TYR A 82 0.54 6.95 10.05
N GLN A 83 0.92 7.00 11.33
CA GLN A 83 -0.02 6.92 12.45
C GLN A 83 -1.05 8.06 12.39
N GLU A 84 -0.59 9.30 12.19
CA GLU A 84 -1.48 10.47 12.02
C GLU A 84 -2.41 10.31 10.81
N ARG A 85 -1.89 9.83 9.68
CA ARG A 85 -2.70 9.58 8.48
C ARG A 85 -3.78 8.53 8.72
N VAL A 86 -3.44 7.40 9.34
CA VAL A 86 -4.38 6.30 9.62
C VAL A 86 -5.47 6.75 10.59
N LEU A 87 -5.11 7.55 11.61
CA LEU A 87 -6.07 8.12 12.55
C LEU A 87 -7.04 9.10 11.88
N HIS A 88 -6.59 9.87 10.90
CA HIS A 88 -7.40 10.90 10.24
C HIS A 88 -8.42 10.32 9.23
N ASP A 89 -8.17 9.15 8.66
CA ASP A 89 -9.02 8.55 7.61
C ASP A 89 -10.19 7.69 8.14
N ASN A 90 -10.47 7.67 9.46
CA ASN A 90 -11.64 7.02 10.08
C ASN A 90 -11.94 5.57 9.63
N GLY A 91 -10.92 4.78 9.29
CA GLY A 91 -11.05 3.32 9.26
C GLY A 91 -11.77 2.71 8.07
N HIS A 92 -11.83 3.37 6.91
CA HIS A 92 -12.29 2.67 5.70
C HIS A 92 -11.24 1.65 5.23
N ASP A 93 -11.55 0.34 5.29
CA ASP A 93 -10.64 -0.76 4.92
C ASP A 93 -10.01 -0.61 3.51
N VAL A 94 -10.76 -0.02 2.57
CA VAL A 94 -10.28 0.24 1.20
C VAL A 94 -9.11 1.25 1.19
N ALA A 95 -9.18 2.28 2.04
CA ALA A 95 -8.11 3.27 2.15
C ALA A 95 -6.84 2.64 2.75
N PHE A 96 -7.00 1.74 3.72
CA PHE A 96 -5.85 1.08 4.34
C PHE A 96 -5.12 0.12 3.40
N HIS A 97 -5.87 -0.67 2.61
CA HIS A 97 -5.28 -1.48 1.55
C HIS A 97 -4.45 -0.62 0.58
N ASP A 98 -4.97 0.52 0.14
CA ASP A 98 -4.30 1.38 -0.82
C ASP A 98 -3.05 2.05 -0.24
N ILE A 99 -3.05 2.35 1.07
CA ILE A 99 -1.86 2.79 1.81
C ILE A 99 -0.79 1.70 1.79
N CYS A 100 -1.12 0.47 2.20
CA CYS A 100 -0.20 -0.67 2.21
C CYS A 100 0.34 -1.00 0.81
N TYR A 101 -0.53 -1.00 -0.20
CA TYR A 101 -0.17 -1.21 -1.60
C TYR A 101 0.80 -0.12 -2.08
N THR A 102 0.50 1.15 -1.80
CA THR A 102 1.34 2.28 -2.21
C THR A 102 2.70 2.21 -1.54
N ALA A 103 2.74 1.96 -0.23
CA ALA A 103 3.97 1.82 0.53
C ALA A 103 4.83 0.64 0.04
N SER A 104 4.20 -0.45 -0.40
CA SER A 104 4.88 -1.65 -0.89
C SER A 104 5.40 -1.51 -2.32
N ALA A 105 4.53 -1.09 -3.25
CA ALA A 105 4.75 -1.21 -4.70
C ALA A 105 5.07 0.12 -5.39
N ARG A 106 4.82 1.26 -4.75
CA ARG A 106 4.90 2.61 -5.36
C ARG A 106 5.87 3.54 -4.63
N ARG A 107 6.72 2.98 -3.77
CA ARG A 107 7.76 3.69 -3.01
C ARG A 107 9.10 2.99 -3.14
N THR A 108 10.17 3.77 -3.06
CA THR A 108 11.54 3.25 -2.97
C THR A 108 11.79 2.72 -1.55
N HIS A 109 12.46 1.57 -1.45
CA HIS A 109 12.78 0.93 -0.17
C HIS A 109 14.23 1.19 0.23
N HIS A 110 14.43 2.09 1.19
CA HIS A 110 15.71 2.54 1.72
C HIS A 110 16.32 1.55 2.73
N ASP A 111 17.42 1.94 3.38
CA ASP A 111 18.22 1.03 4.19
C ASP A 111 17.59 0.73 5.55
N PHE A 112 17.06 1.73 6.24
CA PHE A 112 16.35 1.52 7.50
C PHE A 112 14.91 1.15 7.18
N ARG A 113 14.46 -0.02 7.62
CA ARG A 113 13.15 -0.59 7.26
C ARG A 113 12.40 -1.03 8.51
N LEU A 114 11.10 -0.75 8.50
CA LEU A 114 10.13 -1.28 9.45
C LEU A 114 8.98 -1.88 8.65
N SER A 115 8.59 -3.10 8.97
CA SER A 115 7.48 -3.81 8.33
C SER A 115 6.51 -4.28 9.39
N MET A 116 5.24 -3.97 9.21
CA MET A 116 4.18 -4.26 10.16
C MET A 116 3.05 -5.02 9.48
N LEU A 117 2.63 -6.12 10.09
CA LEU A 117 1.47 -6.90 9.69
C LEU A 117 0.26 -6.40 10.44
N ALA A 118 -0.79 -6.01 9.73
CA ALA A 118 -2.02 -5.53 10.34
C ALA A 118 -3.24 -6.20 9.72
N ARG A 119 -4.24 -6.48 10.55
CA ARG A 119 -5.54 -7.03 10.12
C ARG A 119 -6.66 -5.99 10.15
N SER A 120 -6.40 -4.83 10.72
CA SER A 120 -7.31 -3.69 10.80
C SER A 120 -6.53 -2.38 11.00
N CYS A 121 -7.23 -1.25 10.88
CA CYS A 121 -6.68 0.07 11.21
C CYS A 121 -6.34 0.23 12.70
N GLU A 122 -6.99 -0.51 13.60
CA GLU A 122 -6.64 -0.52 15.02
C GLU A 122 -5.34 -1.28 15.26
N ASP A 123 -5.22 -2.48 14.67
CA ASP A 123 -4.03 -3.32 14.76
C ASP A 123 -2.79 -2.56 14.25
N ILE A 124 -2.87 -1.87 13.11
CA ILE A 124 -1.71 -1.13 12.59
C ILE A 124 -1.24 -0.01 13.53
N ASN A 125 -2.14 0.67 14.23
CA ASN A 125 -1.75 1.72 15.18
C ASN A 125 -0.97 1.13 16.35
N GLU A 126 -1.38 -0.04 16.83
CA GLU A 126 -0.65 -0.77 17.86
C GLU A 126 0.71 -1.29 17.36
N GLN A 127 0.78 -1.75 16.10
CA GLN A 127 2.05 -2.18 15.50
C GLN A 127 3.02 -1.00 15.27
N LEU A 128 2.50 0.16 14.87
CA LEU A 128 3.27 1.40 14.69
C LEU A 128 3.83 1.91 16.03
N ASP A 129 3.02 1.87 17.10
CA ASP A 129 3.47 2.23 18.45
C ASP A 129 4.57 1.28 18.95
N ALA A 130 4.40 -0.04 18.77
CA ALA A 130 5.43 -1.02 19.09
C ALA A 130 6.71 -0.79 18.28
N GLY A 131 6.59 -0.45 16.99
CA GLY A 131 7.71 -0.11 16.11
C GLY A 131 8.49 1.13 16.56
N LEU A 132 7.77 2.18 16.98
CA LEU A 132 8.34 3.42 17.51
C LEU A 132 9.04 3.22 18.86
N LYS A 133 8.58 2.27 19.67
CA LYS A 133 9.24 1.87 20.92
C LYS A 133 10.36 0.85 20.70
N HIS A 134 10.58 0.43 19.46
CA HIS A 134 11.52 -0.63 19.07
C HIS A 134 11.31 -1.94 19.84
N GLU A 135 10.05 -2.26 20.15
CA GLU A 135 9.67 -3.47 20.87
C GLU A 135 9.63 -4.67 19.92
N THR A 136 10.06 -5.83 20.42
CA THR A 136 9.92 -7.08 19.67
C THR A 136 8.48 -7.58 19.81
N ARG A 137 7.68 -7.42 18.77
CA ARG A 137 6.28 -7.85 18.72
C ARG A 137 6.02 -8.73 17.51
N ARG A 138 5.14 -9.73 17.68
CA ARG A 138 4.69 -10.57 16.56
C ARG A 138 4.00 -9.69 15.51
N GLY A 139 4.46 -9.77 14.28
CA GLY A 139 3.95 -8.94 13.18
C GLY A 139 4.76 -7.68 12.93
N VAL A 140 5.73 -7.33 13.78
CA VAL A 140 6.67 -6.22 13.56
C VAL A 140 8.04 -6.76 13.25
N ALA A 141 8.65 -6.27 12.17
CA ALA A 141 10.03 -6.55 11.82
C ALA A 141 10.75 -5.25 11.49
N ALA A 142 11.76 -4.91 12.28
CA ALA A 142 12.66 -3.79 12.02
C ALA A 142 14.03 -4.32 11.58
N GLY A 143 14.70 -3.60 10.69
CA GLY A 143 16.03 -3.97 10.27
C GLY A 143 16.70 -2.91 9.42
N ARG A 144 18.02 -3.01 9.33
CA ARG A 144 18.84 -2.21 8.42
C ARG A 144 19.38 -3.10 7.31
N LYS A 145 19.21 -2.67 6.07
CA LYS A 145 19.93 -3.24 4.93
C LYS A 145 21.42 -2.96 5.14
N VAL A 146 22.20 -4.03 5.19
CA VAL A 146 23.67 -3.93 5.21
C VAL A 146 24.12 -3.83 3.75
N PRO A 147 24.84 -2.77 3.36
CA PRO A 147 25.44 -2.67 2.02
C PRO A 147 26.29 -3.90 1.71
N ASP A 148 26.28 -4.34 0.46
CA ASP A 148 27.10 -5.45 -0.07
C ASP A 148 26.85 -6.83 0.56
N LEU A 149 25.87 -6.97 1.45
CA LEU A 149 25.42 -8.25 1.97
C LEU A 149 24.29 -8.83 1.11
N GLU A 150 24.64 -9.73 0.20
CA GLU A 150 23.63 -10.55 -0.48
C GLU A 150 23.07 -11.61 0.48
N ARG A 151 21.78 -11.48 0.81
CA ARG A 151 21.05 -12.49 1.59
C ARG A 151 20.65 -13.64 0.66
N LYS A 152 21.37 -14.76 0.75
CA LYS A 152 20.98 -16.00 0.07
C LYS A 152 19.86 -16.69 0.86
N VAL A 153 18.79 -17.08 0.17
CA VAL A 153 17.66 -17.79 0.76
C VAL A 153 17.81 -19.28 0.48
N VAL A 154 17.64 -20.10 1.52
CA VAL A 154 17.63 -21.57 1.42
C VAL A 154 16.28 -22.08 1.91
N PHE A 155 15.63 -22.92 1.11
CA PHE A 155 14.42 -23.63 1.53
C PHE A 155 14.82 -24.97 2.14
N VAL A 156 14.43 -25.19 3.39
CA VAL A 156 14.66 -26.44 4.12
C VAL A 156 13.34 -27.20 4.16
N CYS A 157 13.29 -28.38 3.54
CA CYS A 157 12.13 -29.25 3.54
C CYS A 157 12.39 -30.40 4.53
N PRO A 158 11.96 -30.28 5.80
CA PRO A 158 12.17 -31.32 6.80
C PRO A 158 11.40 -32.59 6.46
N GLY A 159 11.80 -33.71 7.06
CA GLY A 159 11.10 -34.98 6.95
C GLY A 159 9.81 -35.03 7.78
N GLN A 160 9.41 -36.25 8.13
CA GLN A 160 8.19 -36.50 8.91
C GLN A 160 8.31 -35.96 10.35
N GLY A 161 7.22 -35.38 10.89
CA GLY A 161 7.14 -34.91 12.29
C GLY A 161 6.48 -33.55 12.48
N SER A 162 6.30 -32.77 11.42
CA SER A 162 5.64 -31.45 11.45
C SER A 162 4.15 -31.48 11.07
N GLN A 163 3.60 -32.66 10.78
CA GLN A 163 2.20 -32.80 10.39
C GLN A 163 1.24 -32.58 11.59
N TRP A 164 0.10 -31.95 11.33
CA TRP A 164 -0.99 -31.78 12.29
C TRP A 164 -2.33 -31.84 11.55
N LEU A 165 -3.39 -32.22 12.29
CA LEU A 165 -4.71 -32.45 11.69
C LEU A 165 -5.29 -31.16 11.10
N GLY A 166 -5.64 -31.18 9.82
CA GLY A 166 -6.18 -30.02 9.10
C GLY A 166 -5.14 -28.99 8.68
N MET A 167 -3.85 -29.36 8.67
CA MET A 167 -2.80 -28.50 8.09
C MET A 167 -3.16 -28.10 6.65
N ALA A 168 -2.78 -26.87 6.27
CA ALA A 168 -2.98 -26.33 4.92
C ALA A 168 -4.43 -26.12 4.43
N ARG A 169 -5.47 -26.64 5.11
CA ARG A 169 -6.89 -26.46 4.70
C ARG A 169 -7.26 -25.00 4.43
N ARG A 170 -6.96 -24.12 5.39
CA ARG A 170 -7.21 -22.68 5.25
C ARG A 170 -6.46 -22.05 4.06
N LEU A 171 -5.24 -22.52 3.76
CA LEU A 171 -4.48 -22.01 2.62
C LEU A 171 -5.06 -22.50 1.29
N VAL A 172 -5.57 -23.73 1.23
CA VAL A 172 -6.31 -24.21 0.06
C VAL A 172 -7.54 -23.33 -0.16
N ASP A 173 -8.27 -22.99 0.90
CA ASP A 173 -9.48 -22.16 0.83
C ASP A 173 -9.24 -20.69 0.47
N GLU A 174 -8.23 -20.06 1.07
CA GLU A 174 -8.01 -18.62 0.94
C GLU A 174 -6.98 -18.26 -0.15
N GLU A 175 -6.02 -19.14 -0.46
CA GLU A 175 -4.87 -18.82 -1.32
C GLU A 175 -4.87 -19.63 -2.62
N ARG A 176 -5.30 -18.98 -3.70
CA ARG A 176 -5.42 -19.58 -5.03
C ARG A 176 -4.13 -20.28 -5.51
N ILE A 177 -2.97 -19.65 -5.36
CA ILE A 177 -1.69 -20.22 -5.82
C ILE A 177 -1.36 -21.51 -5.05
N PHE A 178 -1.68 -21.54 -3.76
CA PHE A 178 -1.48 -22.72 -2.93
C PHE A 178 -2.42 -23.86 -3.36
N ARG A 179 -3.71 -23.55 -3.55
CA ARG A 179 -4.71 -24.50 -4.08
C ARG A 179 -4.26 -25.12 -5.40
N GLU A 180 -3.90 -24.30 -6.39
CA GLU A 180 -3.46 -24.77 -7.71
C GLU A 180 -2.23 -25.70 -7.60
N ALA A 181 -1.31 -25.42 -6.67
CA ALA A 181 -0.15 -26.28 -6.43
C ALA A 181 -0.52 -27.63 -5.81
N ILE A 182 -1.46 -27.65 -4.85
CA ILE A 182 -1.96 -28.89 -4.23
C ILE A 182 -2.74 -29.73 -5.23
N GLU A 183 -3.61 -29.12 -6.05
CA GLU A 183 -4.38 -29.80 -7.10
C GLU A 183 -3.45 -30.50 -8.10
N ARG A 184 -2.38 -29.83 -8.54
CA ARG A 184 -1.33 -30.44 -9.39
C ARG A 184 -0.64 -31.63 -8.71
N CYS A 185 -0.36 -31.54 -7.40
CA CYS A 185 0.23 -32.64 -6.65
C CYS A 185 -0.75 -33.82 -6.55
N ALA A 186 -2.04 -33.55 -6.29
CA ALA A 186 -3.09 -34.56 -6.22
C ALA A 186 -3.23 -35.30 -7.56
N GLU A 187 -3.23 -34.58 -8.68
CA GLU A 187 -3.25 -35.18 -10.02
C GLU A 187 -2.05 -36.11 -10.26
N ALA A 188 -0.84 -35.67 -9.88
CA ALA A 188 0.37 -36.48 -10.03
C ALA A 188 0.37 -37.73 -9.13
N LEU A 189 -0.20 -37.63 -7.92
CA LEU A 189 -0.28 -38.73 -6.95
C LEU A 189 -1.39 -39.73 -7.25
N SER A 190 -2.42 -39.35 -8.00
CA SER A 190 -3.59 -40.20 -8.32
C SER A 190 -3.23 -41.56 -8.95
N ARG A 191 -2.05 -41.67 -9.56
CA ARG A 191 -1.54 -42.92 -10.16
C ARG A 191 -0.91 -43.89 -9.15
N TYR A 192 -0.59 -43.41 -7.96
CA TYR A 192 0.19 -44.14 -6.96
C TYR A 192 -0.51 -44.25 -5.60
N ALA A 193 -1.60 -43.51 -5.39
CA ALA A 193 -2.34 -43.45 -4.14
C ALA A 193 -3.83 -43.77 -4.37
N ASP A 194 -4.39 -44.60 -3.50
CA ASP A 194 -5.83 -44.94 -3.49
C ASP A 194 -6.67 -43.92 -2.68
N TRP A 195 -6.08 -42.76 -2.36
CA TRP A 195 -6.67 -41.67 -1.58
C TRP A 195 -6.41 -40.33 -2.26
N SER A 196 -7.25 -39.34 -1.93
CA SER A 196 -7.20 -37.99 -2.50
C SER A 196 -6.57 -37.01 -1.52
N LEU A 197 -5.53 -36.31 -1.96
CA LEU A 197 -4.87 -35.27 -1.15
C LEU A 197 -5.79 -34.09 -0.81
N LEU A 198 -6.88 -33.89 -1.55
CA LEU A 198 -7.84 -32.82 -1.30
C LEU A 198 -8.90 -33.19 -0.26
N ASP A 199 -9.10 -34.48 -0.01
CA ASP A 199 -10.15 -34.98 0.89
C ASP A 199 -9.64 -35.20 2.33
N GLU A 200 -8.32 -35.23 2.51
CA GLU A 200 -7.61 -35.32 3.80
C GLU A 200 -7.42 -33.95 4.46
#